data_AF-A0A0Q5WB64-F1
#
_entry.id   AF-A0A0Q5WB64-F1
#
_cell.length_a   1.000
_cell.length_b   1.000
_cell.length_c   1.000
_cell.angle_alpha   90.00
_cell.angle_beta   90.00
_cell.angle_gamma   90.00
#
_symmetry.space_group_name_H-M   'P 1'
#
loop_
_entity.id
_entity.type
_entity.pdbx_description
1 polymer ?
#
loop_
_entity_poly.entity_id
_entity_poly.type
_entity_poly.pdbx_seq_one_letter_code
_entity_poly.pdbx_strand_id
1 'polypeptide(L)' 'MLAAANGAETAGLVIGQLLGLLIAVVLVVLGVRARRRPTLGNRVGGLVLIVLGGLMLLGGLASLTDAAT' A
#
# COMPACT_ATOMS: atom_id res chain seq x y z
N MET A 1 21.53 13.14 21.49
CA MET A 1 20.25 13.64 20.94
C MET A 1 20.06 13.28 19.47
N LEU A 2 21.07 13.40 18.60
CA LEU A 2 20.97 13.02 17.17
C LEU A 2 20.62 11.53 16.93
N ALA A 3 21.22 10.61 17.69
CA ALA A 3 20.95 9.16 17.55
C ALA A 3 19.51 8.76 17.93
N ALA A 4 18.89 9.49 18.87
CA ALA A 4 17.49 9.28 19.24
C ALA A 4 16.52 9.84 18.20
N ALA A 5 16.89 10.95 17.55
CA ALA A 5 16.14 11.49 16.41
C ALA A 5 16.16 10.51 15.21
N ASN A 6 17.34 9.98 14.86
CA ASN A 6 17.48 8.97 13.81
C ASN A 6 16.74 7.65 14.15
N GLY A 7 16.71 7.25 15.42
CA GLY A 7 15.94 6.09 15.89
C GLY A 7 14.42 6.29 15.81
N ALA A 8 13.94 7.52 16.04
CA ALA A 8 12.53 7.86 15.88
C ALA A 8 12.10 7.98 14.42
N GLU A 9 12.96 8.50 13.55
CA GLU A 9 12.72 8.59 12.10
C GLU A 9 12.64 7.21 11.45
N THR A 10 13.56 6.30 11.80
CA THR A 10 13.54 4.92 11.31
C THR A 10 12.31 4.15 11.81
N ALA A 11 11.93 4.32 13.08
CA ALA A 11 10.69 3.74 13.60
C ALA A 11 9.44 4.30 12.89
N GLY A 12 9.40 5.62 12.63
CA GLY A 12 8.32 6.27 11.90
C GLY A 12 8.20 5.78 10.46
N LEU A 13 9.32 5.55 9.77
CA LEU A 13 9.35 5.00 8.42
C LEU A 13 8.85 3.56 8.37
N VAL A 14 9.28 2.70 9.30
CA VAL A 14 8.82 1.30 9.37
C VAL A 14 7.32 1.21 9.64
N ILE A 15 6.81 2.02 10.58
CA ILE A 15 5.37 2.08 10.88
C ILE A 15 4.58 2.60 9.67
N GLY A 16 5.05 3.68 9.04
CA GLY A 16 4.43 4.23 7.82
C GLY A 16 4.38 3.22 6.69
N GLN A 17 5.45 2.44 6.52
CA GLN A 17 5.52 1.40 5.51
C GLN A 17 4.57 0.24 5.79
N LEU A 18 4.51 -0.26 7.04
CA LEU A 18 3.56 -1.30 7.45
C LEU A 18 2.10 -0.85 7.25
N LEU A 19 1.78 0.38 7.63
CA LEU A 19 0.44 0.96 7.42
C LEU A 19 0.12 1.09 5.93
N GLY A 20 1.05 1.57 5.11
CA GLY A 20 0.88 1.67 3.66
C GLY A 20 0.62 0.30 3.01
N LEU A 21 1.33 -0.74 3.45
CA LEU A 21 1.17 -2.11 2.96
C LEU A 21 -0.20 -2.69 3.36
N LEU A 22 -0.65 -2.44 4.59
CA LEU A 22 -1.99 -2.79 5.08
C LEU A 22 -3.09 -2.12 4.24
N ILE A 23 -2.96 -0.81 3.98
CA ILE A 23 -3.91 -0.05 3.17
C ILE A 23 -3.96 -0.63 1.75
N ALA A 24 -2.81 -0.89 1.14
CA ALA A 24 -2.74 -1.46 -0.20
C ALA A 24 -3.46 -2.81 -0.30
N VAL A 25 -3.25 -3.71 0.67
CA VAL A 25 -3.96 -5.00 0.75
C VAL A 25 -5.46 -4.80 0.91
N VAL A 26 -5.89 -3.88 1.78
CA VAL A 26 -7.33 -3.58 1.96
C VAL A 26 -7.95 -3.07 0.68
N LEU A 27 -7.29 -2.17 -0.07
CA LEU A 27 -7.79 -1.68 -1.36
C LEU A 27 -7.94 -2.83 -2.38
N VAL A 28 -6.98 -3.74 -2.46
CA VAL A 28 -7.07 -4.91 -3.36
C VAL A 28 -8.23 -5.82 -2.96
N VAL A 29 -8.37 -6.15 -1.66
CA VAL A 29 -9.46 -7.02 -1.16
C VAL A 29 -10.83 -6.39 -1.40
N LEU A 30 -10.97 -5.08 -1.14
CA LEU A 30 -12.19 -4.32 -1.43
C LEU A 30 -12.48 -4.27 -2.92
N GLY A 31 -11.47 -4.07 -3.76
CA GLY A 31 -11.62 -4.04 -5.20
C GLY A 31 -12.06 -5.39 -5.78
N VAL A 32 -11.50 -6.48 -5.28
CA VAL A 32 -11.92 -7.86 -5.63
C VAL A 32 -13.34 -8.13 -5.16
N ARG A 33 -13.71 -7.70 -3.94
CA ARG A 33 -15.09 -7.83 -3.43
C ARG A 33 -16.07 -7.00 -4.25
N ALA A 34 -15.72 -5.78 -4.64
CA ALA A 34 -16.55 -4.89 -5.44
C ALA A 34 -16.83 -5.50 -6.83
N ARG A 35 -15.84 -6.15 -7.46
CA ARG A 35 -16.01 -6.87 -8.73
C ARG A 35 -17.03 -8.00 -8.69
N ARG A 36 -17.34 -8.56 -7.52
CA ARG A 36 -18.35 -9.62 -7.38
C ARG A 36 -19.79 -9.10 -7.48
N ARG A 37 -20.01 -7.78 -7.50
CA ARG A 37 -21.35 -7.19 -7.68
C ARG A 37 -21.69 -6.99 -9.17
N PRO A 38 -22.96 -7.16 -9.57
CA PRO A 38 -23.35 -7.16 -10.98
C PRO A 38 -23.42 -5.77 -11.65
N THR A 39 -23.12 -4.69 -10.92
CA THR A 39 -23.16 -3.32 -11.48
C THR A 39 -21.84 -2.96 -12.16
N LEU A 40 -21.92 -2.34 -13.35
CA LEU A 40 -20.74 -1.87 -14.09
C LEU A 40 -19.89 -0.89 -13.26
N GLY A 41 -20.52 0.00 -12.51
CA GLY A 41 -19.84 0.94 -11.60
C GLY A 41 -19.00 0.24 -10.52
N ASN A 42 -19.47 -0.87 -9.96
CA ASN A 42 -18.71 -1.64 -8.98
C ASN A 42 -17.54 -2.40 -9.59
N ARG A 43 -17.67 -2.86 -10.84
CA ARG A 43 -16.55 -3.50 -11.57
C ARG A 43 -15.44 -2.52 -11.88
N VAL A 44 -15.79 -1.31 -12.34
CA VAL A 44 -14.84 -0.23 -12.63
C VAL A 44 -14.21 0.28 -11.33
N GLY A 45 -15.01 0.58 -10.30
CA GLY A 45 -14.48 0.99 -8.99
C GLY A 45 -13.58 -0.07 -8.37
N GLY A 46 -13.94 -1.35 -8.52
CA GLY A 46 -13.11 -2.46 -8.05
C GLY A 46 -11.79 -2.60 -8.79
N LEU A 47 -11.79 -2.35 -10.11
CA LEU A 47 -10.58 -2.27 -10.92
C LEU A 47 -9.65 -1.15 -10.46
N VAL A 48 -10.18 0.06 -10.26
CA VAL A 48 -9.40 1.22 -9.82
C VAL A 48 -8.76 0.95 -8.46
N LEU A 49 -9.51 0.37 -7.52
CA LEU A 49 -8.99 -0.01 -6.20
C LEU A 49 -7.84 -1.04 -6.29
N ILE A 50 -7.96 -2.04 -7.17
CA ILE A 50 -6.91 -3.04 -7.40
C ILE A 50 -5.67 -2.38 -8.01
N VAL A 51 -5.83 -1.49 -8.99
CA VAL A 51 -4.72 -0.79 -9.64
C VAL A 51 -4.01 0.12 -8.65
N LEU A 52 -4.74 0.91 -7.87
CA LEU A 52 -4.15 1.78 -6.84
C LEU A 52 -3.44 0.97 -5.76
N GLY A 53 -4.07 -0.11 -5.25
CA GLY A 53 -3.42 -1.01 -4.29
C GLY A 53 -2.17 -1.67 -4.87
N GLY A 54 -2.23 -2.13 -6.13
CA GLY A 54 -1.10 -2.70 -6.84
C GLY A 54 0.06 -1.72 -7.05
N LEU A 55 -0.23 -0.47 -7.42
CA LEU A 55 0.78 0.58 -7.55
C LEU A 55 1.43 0.91 -6.20
N MET A 56 0.66 0.94 -5.11
CA MET A 56 1.24 1.12 -3.76
C MET A 56 2.16 -0.04 -3.37
N LEU A 57 1.79 -1.29 -3.70
CA LEU A 57 2.66 -2.44 -3.47
C LEU A 57 3.94 -2.38 -4.30
N LEU A 58 3.84 -2.01 -5.58
CA LEU A 58 4.99 -1.84 -6.47
C LEU A 58 5.91 -0.71 -5.99
N GLY A 59 5.36 0.43 -5.57
CA GLY A 59 6.14 1.53 -4.98
C GLY A 59 6.82 1.13 -3.68
N GLY A 60 6.13 0.36 -2.83
CA GLY A 60 6.72 -0.21 -1.61
C GLY A 60 7.86 -1.20 -1.91
N LEU A 61 7.69 -2.06 -2.92
CA LEU A 61 8.73 -3.00 -3.38
C LEU A 61 9.94 -2.28 -3.99
N ALA A 62 9.70 -1.24 -4.81
CA ALA A 62 10.77 -0.42 -5.38
C ALA A 62 11.58 0.25 -4.26
N SER A 63 10.91 0.81 -3.25
CA SER A 63 11.57 1.40 -2.08
C SER A 63 12.37 0.37 -1.26
N LEU A 64 11.87 -0.86 -1.12
CA LEU A 64 12.61 -1.94 -0.44
C LEU A 64 13.82 -2.41 -1.24
N THR A 65 13.72 -2.41 -2.58
CA THR A 65 14.82 -2.77 -3.48
C THR A 65 15.91 -1.71 -3.45
N ASP A 66 15.53 -0.43 -3.47
CA ASP A 66 16.45 0.72 -3.38
C ASP A 66 17.17 0.77 -2.02
N ALA A 67 16.50 0.33 -0.94
CA ALA A 67 17.12 0.18 0.38
C ALA A 67 18.05 -1.04 0.51
N ALA A 68 18.02 -1.99 -0.44
CA ALA A 68 18.81 -3.21 -0.42
C ALA A 68 20.08 -3.14 -1.30
N THR A 69 20.23 -2.10 -2.12
CA THR A 69 21.42 -1.78 -2.93
C THR A 69 22.27 -0.71 -2.27
#